data_AF-F4S154-F1
#
_entry.id   AF-F4S154-F1
#
_cell.length_a   1.000
_cell.length_b   1.000
_cell.length_c   1.000
_cell.angle_alpha   90.00
_cell.angle_beta   90.00
_cell.angle_gamma   90.00
#
_symmetry.space_group_name_H-M   'P 1'
#
loop_
_entity.id
_entity.type
_entity.pdbx_description
1 polymer ?
#
loop_
_entity_poly.entity_id
_entity_poly.type
_entity_poly.pdbx_seq_one_letter_code
_entity_poly.pdbx_strand_id
1 'polypeptide(L)'
;MSSHQSSIRSRRHIDLLALKWCQSLEGSGVTPKEVIHAFLTSNDEVLKHRRGRWGVTGWASTLEILHSIKNIAKYKSESLELWRAFILAEAQECITSDLESKPQSYFSSNKVEPDFLDTKQMEARDAHIQSDMPFLYALVYNQLSNAISTRAMLTTGGPSFDVWDNMENNRRVPDFDSSTEEDIDVECPELDNIEYIPEEDSGAKTRNRASLVSSNNFSNCQEADF
;
A
#
# COMPACT_ATOMS: atom_id res chain seq x y z
N MET A 1 -32.86 24.18 2.47
CA MET A 1 -31.79 25.03 1.87
C MET A 1 -30.66 25.43 2.85
N SER A 2 -30.74 25.11 4.15
CA SER A 2 -29.75 25.53 5.17
C SER A 2 -28.47 24.65 5.25
N SER A 3 -28.55 23.37 4.90
CA SER A 3 -27.42 22.42 5.04
C SER A 3 -26.29 22.64 4.01
N HIS A 4 -26.64 22.95 2.76
CA HIS A 4 -25.64 23.23 1.71
C HIS A 4 -24.84 24.52 1.93
N GLN A 5 -25.46 25.59 2.44
CA GLN A 5 -24.75 26.85 2.70
C GLN A 5 -23.75 26.72 3.86
N SER A 6 -24.06 25.89 4.85
CA SER A 6 -23.17 25.59 5.99
C SER A 6 -21.94 24.77 5.56
N SER A 7 -22.12 23.79 4.66
CA SER A 7 -21.04 22.98 4.09
C SER A 7 -20.08 23.81 3.22
N ILE A 8 -20.61 24.71 2.39
CA ILE A 8 -19.79 25.59 1.52
C ILE A 8 -18.97 26.59 2.36
N ARG A 9 -19.55 27.15 3.42
CA ARG A 9 -18.86 28.08 4.33
C ARG A 9 -17.74 27.38 5.11
N SER A 10 -17.93 26.10 5.46
CA SER A 10 -16.94 25.29 6.15
C SER A 10 -15.72 24.97 5.26
N ARG A 11 -15.94 24.67 3.97
CA ARG A 11 -14.84 24.34 3.06
C ARG A 11 -13.93 25.53 2.78
N ARG A 12 -14.50 26.70 2.50
CA ARG A 12 -13.74 27.95 2.34
C ARG A 12 -12.89 28.30 3.56
N HIS A 13 -13.37 27.98 4.76
CA HIS A 13 -12.61 28.23 5.98
C HIS A 13 -11.38 27.32 6.05
N ILE A 14 -11.52 26.03 5.70
CA ILE A 14 -10.41 25.08 5.67
C ILE A 14 -9.38 25.49 4.62
N ASP A 15 -9.82 25.93 3.43
CA ASP A 15 -8.92 26.39 2.36
C ASP A 15 -8.09 27.60 2.83
N LEU A 16 -8.71 28.56 3.54
CA LEU A 16 -8.00 29.70 4.13
C LEU A 16 -6.97 29.27 5.20
N LEU A 17 -7.26 28.23 5.98
CA LEU A 17 -6.30 27.70 6.94
C LEU A 17 -5.13 27.00 6.25
N ALA A 18 -5.39 26.25 5.18
CA ALA A 18 -4.35 25.60 4.39
C ALA A 18 -3.40 26.63 3.75
N LEU A 19 -3.95 27.71 3.18
CA LEU A 19 -3.14 28.81 2.63
C LEU A 19 -2.25 29.47 3.68
N LYS A 20 -2.81 29.78 4.87
CA LYS A 20 -2.04 30.34 5.97
C LYS A 20 -0.93 29.40 6.44
N TRP A 21 -1.20 28.10 6.45
CA TRP A 21 -0.20 27.11 6.80
C TRP A 21 0.94 27.09 5.79
N CYS A 22 0.65 27.03 4.48
CA CYS A 22 1.68 27.09 3.44
C CYS A 22 2.53 28.37 3.53
N GLN A 23 1.90 29.54 3.71
CA GLN A 23 2.60 30.81 3.88
C GLN A 23 3.53 30.82 5.10
N SER A 24 3.13 30.16 6.19
CA SER A 24 4.00 30.04 7.37
C SER A 24 5.23 29.16 7.15
N LEU A 25 5.14 28.23 6.19
CA LEU A 25 6.23 27.31 5.85
C LEU A 25 7.25 27.95 4.89
N GLU A 26 6.83 28.85 4.01
CA GLU A 26 7.70 29.60 3.10
C GLU A 26 8.84 30.31 3.85
N GLY A 27 8.57 30.85 5.04
CA GLY A 27 9.58 31.48 5.90
C GLY A 27 10.59 30.52 6.55
N SER A 28 10.35 29.21 6.47
CA SER A 28 11.19 28.17 7.10
C SER A 28 11.99 27.32 6.11
N GLY A 29 11.74 27.47 4.81
CA GLY A 29 12.39 26.68 3.75
C GLY A 29 11.92 25.22 3.69
N VAL A 30 10.86 24.85 4.39
CA VAL A 30 10.31 23.48 4.43
C VAL A 30 9.08 23.39 3.55
N THR A 31 8.99 22.33 2.75
CA THR A 31 7.82 22.08 1.91
C THR A 31 6.67 21.43 2.70
N PRO A 32 5.41 21.64 2.31
CA PRO A 32 4.27 20.94 2.92
C PRO A 32 4.41 19.41 2.88
N LYS A 33 5.04 18.86 1.84
CA LYS A 33 5.31 17.42 1.69
C LYS A 33 6.28 16.92 2.76
N GLU A 34 7.35 17.65 3.05
CA GLU A 34 8.30 17.29 4.10
C GLU A 34 7.66 17.34 5.49
N VAL A 35 6.79 18.32 5.74
CA VAL A 35 6.07 18.37 7.02
C VAL A 35 5.12 17.19 7.18
N ILE A 36 4.38 16.82 6.12
CA ILE A 36 3.51 15.63 6.14
C ILE A 36 4.35 14.36 6.34
N HIS A 37 5.48 14.24 5.63
CA HIS A 37 6.39 13.12 5.78
C HIS A 37 6.94 13.02 7.21
N ALA A 38 7.40 14.13 7.79
CA ALA A 38 7.86 14.19 9.17
C ALA A 38 6.74 13.87 10.17
N PHE A 39 5.51 14.34 9.92
CA PHE A 39 4.34 13.97 10.72
C PHE A 39 4.08 12.45 10.70
N LEU A 40 4.25 11.81 9.55
CA LEU A 40 4.01 10.38 9.36
C LEU A 40 5.14 9.49 9.90
N THR A 41 6.38 9.98 9.92
CA THR A 41 7.56 9.16 10.26
C THR A 41 8.19 9.48 11.61
N SER A 42 7.93 10.67 12.17
CA SER A 42 8.59 11.11 13.40
C SER A 42 8.27 10.21 14.60
N ASN A 43 9.30 10.02 15.43
CA ASN A 43 9.26 9.33 16.71
C ASN A 43 8.90 10.24 17.88
N ASP A 44 8.64 11.53 17.64
CA ASP A 44 8.12 12.43 18.66
C ASP A 44 6.80 11.89 19.23
N GLU A 45 6.69 11.84 20.57
CA GLU A 45 5.56 11.22 21.25
C GLU A 45 4.22 11.91 20.93
N VAL A 46 4.22 13.23 20.76
CA VAL A 46 3.01 13.99 20.41
C VAL A 46 2.57 13.65 18.99
N LEU A 47 3.52 13.63 18.04
CA LEU A 47 3.23 13.29 16.65
C LEU A 47 2.78 11.83 16.50
N LYS A 48 3.45 10.91 17.19
CA LYS A 48 3.11 9.49 17.23
C LYS A 48 1.69 9.26 17.77
N HIS A 49 1.34 9.91 18.89
CA HIS A 49 -0.01 9.83 19.45
C HIS A 49 -1.08 10.35 18.46
N ARG A 50 -0.82 11.46 17.78
CA ARG A 50 -1.74 12.05 16.79
C ARG A 50 -1.88 11.17 15.54
N ARG A 51 -0.78 10.58 15.07
CA ARG A 51 -0.74 9.67 13.92
C ARG A 51 -1.44 8.35 14.18
N GLY A 52 -1.46 7.84 15.40
CA GLY A 52 -2.13 6.56 15.74
C GLY A 52 -3.60 6.48 15.31
N ARG A 53 -4.26 7.62 15.08
CA ARG A 53 -5.65 7.68 14.57
C ARG A 53 -5.78 7.35 13.07
N TRP A 54 -4.71 7.47 12.29
CA TRP A 54 -4.75 7.28 10.83
C TRP A 54 -4.99 5.82 10.44
N GLY A 55 -4.45 4.86 11.20
CA GLY A 55 -4.55 3.43 10.89
C GLY A 55 -5.72 2.67 11.53
N VAL A 56 -6.43 3.25 12.51
CA VAL A 56 -7.43 2.51 13.30
C VAL A 56 -8.80 3.20 13.32
N THR A 57 -8.91 4.37 13.95
CA THR A 57 -10.22 5.02 14.20
C THR A 57 -10.58 6.11 13.19
N GLY A 58 -9.62 6.56 12.37
CA GLY A 58 -9.76 7.62 11.37
C GLY A 58 -9.54 7.14 9.94
N TRP A 59 -9.77 5.85 9.66
CA TRP A 59 -9.50 5.29 8.34
C TRP A 59 -10.28 5.97 7.21
N ALA A 60 -11.56 6.30 7.44
CA ALA A 60 -12.38 6.97 6.42
C ALA A 60 -11.79 8.32 5.98
N SER A 61 -11.37 9.17 6.92
CA SER A 61 -10.71 10.44 6.59
C SER A 61 -9.30 10.24 6.02
N THR A 62 -8.61 9.17 6.42
CA THR A 62 -7.31 8.82 5.83
C THR A 62 -7.47 8.39 4.36
N LEU A 63 -8.53 7.65 4.05
CA LEU A 63 -8.90 7.27 2.70
C LEU A 63 -9.19 8.50 1.82
N GLU A 64 -9.85 9.53 2.35
CA GLU A 64 -10.08 10.79 1.62
C GLU A 64 -8.76 11.50 1.26
N ILE A 65 -7.76 11.46 2.15
CA ILE A 65 -6.42 11.99 1.90
C ILE A 65 -5.73 11.16 0.80
N LEU A 66 -5.75 9.83 0.90
CA LEU A 66 -5.17 8.95 -0.11
C LEU A 66 -5.82 9.13 -1.49
N HIS A 67 -7.14 9.33 -1.54
CA HIS A 67 -7.85 9.67 -2.77
C HIS A 67 -7.43 11.02 -3.34
N SER A 68 -7.23 12.03 -2.48
CA SER A 68 -6.75 13.34 -2.90
C SER A 68 -5.33 13.24 -3.48
N ILE A 69 -4.43 12.49 -2.84
CA ILE A 69 -3.08 12.21 -3.34
C ILE A 69 -3.14 11.48 -4.68
N LYS A 70 -3.96 10.42 -4.78
CA LYS A 70 -4.19 9.66 -6.01
C LYS A 70 -4.61 10.57 -7.17
N ASN A 71 -5.54 11.48 -6.93
CA ASN A 71 -6.05 12.37 -7.98
C ASN A 71 -4.95 13.31 -8.51
N ILE A 72 -4.07 13.79 -7.63
CA ILE A 72 -2.90 14.60 -8.03
C ILE A 72 -1.87 13.72 -8.77
N ALA A 73 -1.58 12.52 -8.28
CA ALA A 73 -0.61 11.60 -8.89
C ALA A 73 -1.06 11.12 -10.28
N LYS A 74 -2.37 11.01 -10.53
CA LYS A 74 -2.92 10.62 -11.83
C LYS A 74 -3.07 11.78 -12.82
N TYR A 75 -2.62 12.99 -12.46
CA TYR A 75 -2.84 14.19 -13.27
C TYR A 75 -2.05 14.18 -14.60
N LYS A 76 -0.77 13.79 -14.57
CA LYS A 76 0.09 13.66 -15.75
C LYS A 76 0.29 12.18 -16.11
N SER A 77 0.60 11.90 -17.38
CA SER A 77 0.90 10.54 -17.85
C SER A 77 2.13 9.95 -17.17
N GLU A 78 3.19 10.74 -17.00
CA GLU A 78 4.43 10.33 -16.32
C GLU A 78 4.17 9.98 -14.84
N SER A 79 3.42 10.83 -14.13
CA SER A 79 3.08 10.59 -12.72
C SER A 79 2.12 9.41 -12.54
N LEU A 80 1.32 9.08 -13.57
CA LEU A 80 0.46 7.90 -13.57
C LEU A 80 1.26 6.59 -13.59
N GLU A 81 2.39 6.54 -14.31
CA GLU A 81 3.26 5.35 -14.32
C GLU A 81 3.90 5.13 -12.95
N LEU A 82 4.39 6.19 -12.31
CA LEU A 82 4.90 6.14 -10.94
C LEU A 82 3.83 5.67 -9.95
N TRP A 83 2.59 6.17 -10.09
CA TRP A 83 1.47 5.70 -9.27
C TRP A 83 1.17 4.21 -9.48
N ARG A 84 1.20 3.73 -10.73
CA ARG A 84 0.99 2.31 -11.04
C ARG A 84 2.10 1.43 -10.47
N ALA A 85 3.36 1.85 -10.59
CA ALA A 85 4.50 1.15 -10.02
C ALA A 85 4.39 1.05 -8.49
N PHE A 86 4.00 2.15 -7.83
CA PHE A 86 3.74 2.16 -6.39
C PHE A 86 2.64 1.17 -5.99
N ILE A 87 1.47 1.22 -6.62
CA ILE A 87 0.36 0.28 -6.30
C ILE A 87 0.75 -1.17 -6.57
N LEU A 88 1.56 -1.44 -7.61
CA LEU A 88 2.07 -2.78 -7.87
C LEU A 88 2.98 -3.27 -6.74
N ALA A 89 3.91 -2.43 -6.27
CA ALA A 89 4.79 -2.76 -5.16
C ALA A 89 4.00 -3.06 -3.87
N GLU A 90 3.06 -2.19 -3.50
CA GLU A 90 2.18 -2.40 -2.33
C GLU A 90 1.34 -3.69 -2.45
N ALA A 91 0.83 -3.99 -3.65
CA ALA A 91 0.10 -5.25 -3.89
C ALA A 91 1.01 -6.48 -3.74
N GLN A 92 2.28 -6.38 -4.16
CA GLN A 92 3.27 -7.45 -4.00
C GLN A 92 3.59 -7.69 -2.52
N GLU A 93 3.68 -6.66 -1.69
CA GLU A 93 3.87 -6.80 -0.25
C GLU A 93 2.69 -7.54 0.40
N CYS A 94 1.45 -7.15 0.07
CA CYS A 94 0.25 -7.87 0.53
C CYS A 94 0.28 -9.35 0.13
N ILE A 95 0.60 -9.66 -1.14
CA ILE A 95 0.70 -11.04 -1.62
C ILE A 95 1.82 -11.80 -0.88
N THR A 96 2.97 -11.16 -0.65
CA THR A 96 4.08 -11.79 0.07
C THR A 96 3.66 -12.14 1.49
N SER A 97 2.93 -11.25 2.17
CA SER A 97 2.40 -11.51 3.50
C SER A 97 1.40 -12.69 3.54
N ASP A 98 0.56 -12.85 2.52
CA ASP A 98 -0.29 -14.04 2.35
C ASP A 98 0.56 -15.31 2.17
N LEU A 99 1.67 -15.25 1.43
CA LEU A 99 2.52 -16.40 1.12
C LEU A 99 3.45 -16.82 2.27
N GLU A 100 3.85 -15.91 3.14
CA GLU A 100 4.67 -16.21 4.33
C GLU A 100 4.01 -17.24 5.25
N SER A 101 2.68 -17.33 5.22
CA SER A 101 1.88 -18.31 5.94
C SER A 101 2.09 -19.77 5.48
N LYS A 102 2.88 -20.03 4.43
CA LYS A 102 2.96 -21.33 3.73
C LYS A 102 1.56 -21.83 3.35
N PRO A 103 0.96 -21.28 2.29
CA PRO A 103 -0.37 -21.69 1.87
C PRO A 103 -0.38 -23.21 1.60
N GLN A 104 -1.23 -23.92 2.33
CA GLN A 104 -1.51 -25.34 2.08
C GLN A 104 -2.33 -25.53 0.80
N SER A 105 -2.77 -24.41 0.23
CA SER A 105 -3.49 -24.28 -1.03
C SER A 105 -2.74 -24.68 -2.31
N TYR A 106 -1.43 -24.95 -2.27
CA TYR A 106 -0.69 -25.44 -3.44
C TYR A 106 -0.74 -26.97 -3.55
N PHE A 107 -1.31 -27.47 -4.65
CA PHE A 107 -1.39 -28.89 -4.94
C PHE A 107 -0.35 -29.31 -5.98
N SER A 108 0.44 -30.33 -5.67
CA SER A 108 1.33 -30.96 -6.64
C SER A 108 0.50 -31.83 -7.59
N SER A 109 0.73 -31.70 -8.90
CA SER A 109 0.07 -32.54 -9.92
C SER A 109 0.25 -34.06 -9.68
N ASN A 110 1.32 -34.46 -8.98
CA ASN A 110 1.59 -35.86 -8.65
C ASN A 110 0.75 -36.39 -7.48
N LYS A 111 0.05 -35.51 -6.75
CA LYS A 111 -0.80 -35.84 -5.58
C LYS A 111 -2.28 -35.58 -5.84
N VAL A 112 -2.65 -35.31 -7.10
CA VAL A 112 -4.04 -35.07 -7.50
C VAL A 112 -4.75 -36.41 -7.60
N GLU A 113 -5.75 -36.64 -6.74
CA GLU A 113 -6.60 -37.83 -6.78
C GLU A 113 -7.70 -37.70 -7.86
N PRO A 114 -8.29 -38.81 -8.35
CA PRO A 114 -9.38 -38.77 -9.33
C PRO A 114 -10.59 -37.92 -8.89
N ASP A 115 -10.85 -37.88 -7.57
CA ASP A 115 -11.96 -37.15 -6.96
C ASP A 115 -11.63 -35.68 -6.68
N PHE A 116 -10.45 -35.21 -7.08
CA PHE A 116 -9.99 -33.83 -6.83
C PHE A 116 -10.88 -32.75 -7.46
N LEU A 117 -11.62 -33.11 -8.52
CA LEU A 117 -12.58 -32.24 -9.19
C LEU A 117 -14.03 -32.55 -8.80
N ASP A 118 -14.26 -33.42 -7.82
CA ASP A 118 -15.58 -33.62 -7.26
C ASP A 118 -16.06 -32.31 -6.61
N THR A 119 -17.36 -32.03 -6.71
CA THR A 119 -17.95 -30.76 -6.27
C THR A 119 -17.65 -30.49 -4.80
N LYS A 120 -17.72 -31.52 -3.96
CA LYS A 120 -17.44 -31.42 -2.52
C LYS A 120 -15.97 -31.10 -2.23
N GLN A 121 -15.04 -31.69 -2.98
CA GLN A 121 -13.60 -31.42 -2.79
C GLN A 121 -13.23 -30.03 -3.33
N MET A 122 -13.88 -29.59 -4.41
CA MET A 122 -13.70 -28.26 -4.97
C MET A 122 -14.14 -27.16 -4.01
N GLU A 123 -15.33 -27.29 -3.41
CA GLU A 123 -15.83 -26.34 -2.39
C GLU A 123 -14.90 -26.26 -1.17
N ALA A 124 -14.43 -27.40 -0.67
CA ALA A 124 -13.49 -27.43 0.45
C ALA A 124 -12.16 -26.74 0.10
N ARG A 125 -11.66 -26.93 -1.13
CA ARG A 125 -10.43 -26.29 -1.61
C ARG A 125 -10.59 -24.80 -1.81
N ASP A 126 -11.72 -24.35 -2.36
CA ASP A 126 -11.99 -22.93 -2.59
C ASP A 126 -12.08 -22.18 -1.26
N ALA A 127 -12.73 -22.77 -0.25
CA ALA A 127 -12.75 -22.23 1.12
C ALA A 127 -11.33 -22.14 1.70
N HIS A 128 -10.48 -23.13 1.42
CA HIS A 128 -9.10 -23.14 1.89
C HIS A 128 -8.25 -22.06 1.22
N ILE A 129 -8.36 -21.89 -0.11
CA ILE A 129 -7.66 -20.84 -0.87
C ILE A 129 -8.08 -19.44 -0.40
N GLN A 130 -9.37 -19.23 -0.15
CA GLN A 130 -9.89 -17.96 0.36
C GLN A 130 -9.34 -17.62 1.76
N SER A 131 -9.10 -18.63 2.59
CA SER A 131 -8.54 -18.44 3.94
C SER A 131 -7.02 -18.27 3.93
N ASP A 132 -6.32 -19.03 3.09
CA ASP A 132 -4.85 -19.06 3.05
C ASP A 132 -4.28 -17.83 2.34
N MET A 133 -4.94 -17.34 1.28
CA MET A 133 -4.47 -16.23 0.44
C MET A 133 -5.61 -15.25 0.11
N PRO A 134 -6.20 -14.59 1.11
CA PRO A 134 -7.39 -13.77 0.94
C PRO A 134 -7.17 -12.59 -0.02
N PHE A 135 -6.00 -11.94 0.01
CA PHE A 135 -5.73 -10.79 -0.86
C PHE A 135 -5.53 -11.23 -2.30
N LEU A 136 -4.70 -12.27 -2.54
CA LEU A 136 -4.47 -12.79 -3.89
C LEU A 136 -5.74 -13.34 -4.51
N TYR A 137 -6.54 -14.10 -3.74
CA TYR A 137 -7.83 -14.61 -4.18
C TYR A 137 -8.74 -13.47 -4.61
N ALA A 138 -8.92 -12.45 -3.75
CA ALA A 138 -9.76 -11.31 -4.06
C ALA A 138 -9.27 -10.56 -5.30
N LEU A 139 -7.96 -10.36 -5.45
CA LEU A 139 -7.38 -9.67 -6.60
C LEU A 139 -7.70 -10.39 -7.92
N VAL A 140 -7.42 -11.69 -7.99
CA VAL A 140 -7.65 -12.50 -9.19
C VAL A 140 -9.14 -12.65 -9.48
N TYR A 141 -9.94 -12.94 -8.45
CA TYR A 141 -11.38 -13.08 -8.58
C TYR A 141 -12.02 -11.82 -9.15
N ASN A 142 -11.72 -10.64 -8.58
CA ASN A 142 -12.26 -9.37 -9.08
C ASN A 142 -11.82 -9.09 -10.52
N GLN A 143 -10.56 -9.37 -10.87
CA GLN A 143 -10.07 -9.16 -12.24
C GLN A 143 -10.82 -10.04 -13.26
N LEU A 144 -11.01 -11.32 -12.95
CA LEU A 144 -11.73 -12.26 -13.80
C LEU A 144 -13.22 -11.91 -13.90
N SER A 145 -13.87 -11.63 -12.77
CA SER A 145 -15.28 -11.24 -12.72
C SER A 145 -15.52 -9.98 -13.54
N ASN A 146 -14.67 -8.96 -13.39
CA ASN A 146 -14.78 -7.73 -14.16
C ASN A 146 -14.61 -7.99 -15.66
N ALA A 147 -13.62 -8.79 -16.07
CA ALA A 147 -13.40 -9.12 -17.48
C ALA A 147 -14.60 -9.85 -18.10
N ILE A 148 -15.21 -10.79 -17.37
CA ILE A 148 -16.41 -11.52 -17.80
C ILE A 148 -17.60 -10.56 -17.94
N SER A 149 -17.83 -9.69 -16.94
CA SER A 149 -18.89 -8.69 -16.98
C SER A 149 -18.73 -7.72 -18.15
N THR A 150 -17.53 -7.19 -18.39
CA THR A 150 -17.25 -6.30 -19.53
C THR A 150 -17.52 -7.01 -20.86
N ARG A 151 -17.09 -8.28 -20.99
CA ARG A 151 -17.35 -9.07 -22.21
C ARG A 151 -18.83 -9.32 -22.44
N ALA A 152 -19.59 -9.63 -21.39
CA ALA A 152 -21.03 -9.83 -21.47
C ALA A 152 -21.77 -8.55 -21.94
N MET A 153 -21.32 -7.38 -21.47
CA MET A 153 -21.84 -6.07 -21.92
C MET A 153 -21.59 -5.82 -23.41
N LEU A 154 -20.39 -6.16 -23.92
CA LEU A 154 -20.04 -6.01 -25.33
C LEU A 154 -20.88 -6.93 -26.25
N THR A 155 -21.26 -8.11 -25.77
CA THR A 155 -22.07 -9.07 -26.56
C THR A 155 -23.57 -8.78 -26.58
N THR A 156 -24.08 -7.96 -25.67
CA THR A 156 -25.53 -7.68 -25.52
C THR A 156 -25.98 -6.37 -26.17
N GLY A 157 -25.12 -5.68 -26.91
CA GLY A 157 -25.49 -4.43 -27.60
C GLY A 157 -25.86 -3.30 -26.63
N GLY A 158 -25.42 -3.37 -25.37
CA GLY A 158 -25.52 -2.26 -24.43
C GLY A 158 -24.63 -1.10 -24.87
N PRO A 159 -24.92 0.15 -24.41
CA PRO A 159 -24.15 1.31 -24.83
C PRO A 159 -22.68 1.06 -24.53
N SER A 160 -21.83 1.17 -25.56
CA SER A 160 -20.38 1.01 -25.47
C SER A 160 -19.86 1.89 -24.35
N PHE A 161 -19.63 1.29 -23.19
CA PHE A 161 -18.97 1.94 -22.08
C PHE A 161 -17.50 1.60 -22.25
N ASP A 162 -16.80 2.45 -22.98
CA ASP A 162 -15.36 2.40 -23.05
C ASP A 162 -14.84 2.65 -21.63
N VAL A 163 -14.50 1.55 -20.94
CA VAL A 163 -13.99 1.52 -19.56
C VAL A 163 -12.77 2.44 -19.39
N TRP A 164 -12.14 2.82 -20.50
CA TRP A 164 -10.98 3.71 -20.55
C TRP A 164 -11.33 5.20 -20.55
N ASP A 165 -12.50 5.63 -21.05
CA ASP A 165 -12.87 7.05 -21.14
C ASP A 165 -13.41 7.63 -19.82
N ASN A 166 -13.85 6.78 -18.88
CA ASN A 166 -14.37 7.25 -17.59
C ASN A 166 -13.27 7.59 -16.56
N MET A 167 -12.00 7.31 -16.85
CA MET A 167 -10.89 7.91 -16.10
C MET A 167 -10.60 9.35 -16.55
N GLU A 168 -10.98 9.70 -17.78
CA GLU A 168 -10.72 10.99 -18.41
C GLU A 168 -11.80 12.03 -18.07
N ASN A 169 -13.03 11.58 -17.78
CA ASN A 169 -14.21 12.44 -17.59
C ASN A 169 -14.37 13.07 -16.20
N ASN A 170 -13.45 12.83 -15.25
CA ASN A 170 -13.41 13.58 -13.99
C ASN A 170 -12.50 14.83 -14.06
N ARG A 171 -12.28 15.36 -15.28
CA ARG A 171 -11.59 16.63 -15.59
C ARG A 171 -12.37 17.89 -15.17
N ARG A 172 -12.88 17.92 -13.94
CA ARG A 172 -13.18 19.20 -13.28
C ARG A 172 -12.35 19.28 -12.01
N VAL A 173 -11.13 19.77 -12.19
CA VAL A 173 -10.20 20.17 -11.12
C VAL A 173 -9.96 21.68 -11.29
N PRO A 174 -9.82 22.46 -10.20
CA PRO A 174 -9.64 23.92 -10.26
C PRO A 174 -8.40 24.32 -11.07
N ASP A 175 -8.49 25.44 -11.77
CA ASP A 175 -7.39 26.05 -12.52
C ASP A 175 -6.20 26.29 -11.58
N PHE A 176 -5.17 25.43 -11.68
CA PHE A 176 -3.88 25.65 -11.05
C PHE A 176 -3.04 26.46 -12.04
N ASP A 177 -2.86 27.74 -11.75
CA ASP A 177 -2.04 28.66 -12.54
C ASP A 177 -0.58 28.25 -12.43
N SER A 178 -0.06 27.65 -13.51
CA SER A 178 1.32 27.19 -13.67
C SER A 178 2.26 28.33 -14.04
N SER A 179 2.23 29.41 -13.26
CA SER A 179 3.09 30.58 -13.48
C SER A 179 4.02 30.78 -12.29
N THR A 180 4.89 29.81 -12.01
CA THR A 180 6.14 29.95 -11.23
C THR A 180 6.99 28.71 -11.49
N GLU A 181 7.55 28.61 -12.69
CA GLU A 181 8.78 27.84 -12.89
C GLU A 181 9.92 28.75 -12.45
N GLU A 182 10.46 28.53 -11.25
CA GLU A 182 11.80 28.99 -10.92
C GLU A 182 12.76 27.90 -11.41
N ASP A 183 13.56 28.25 -12.42
CA ASP A 183 14.69 27.46 -12.90
C ASP A 183 15.69 27.24 -11.75
N ILE A 184 15.65 26.08 -11.12
CA ILE A 184 16.72 25.63 -10.23
C ILE A 184 17.72 24.90 -11.12
N ASP A 185 18.80 25.60 -11.50
CA ASP A 185 20.01 24.99 -12.05
C ASP A 185 20.61 24.05 -10.99
N VAL A 186 20.25 22.77 -11.07
CA VAL A 186 20.92 21.72 -10.30
C VAL A 186 22.23 21.40 -11.01
N GLU A 187 23.29 22.07 -10.57
CA GLU A 187 24.66 21.74 -10.93
C GLU A 187 24.99 20.33 -10.41
N CYS A 188 25.06 19.36 -11.31
CA CYS A 188 25.48 17.99 -11.01
C CYS A 188 26.95 18.00 -10.55
N PRO A 189 27.27 17.58 -9.32
CA PRO A 189 28.68 17.39 -8.97
C PRO A 189 29.26 16.22 -9.76
N GLU A 190 30.36 16.49 -10.46
CA GLU A 190 31.19 15.50 -11.17
C GLU A 190 31.64 14.41 -10.18
N LEU A 191 31.24 13.15 -10.45
CA LEU A 191 31.65 11.98 -9.68
C LEU A 191 33.04 11.51 -10.13
N ASP A 192 34.07 12.26 -9.77
CA ASP A 192 35.43 11.77 -9.81
C ASP A 192 35.82 11.22 -8.43
N ASN A 193 36.17 9.92 -8.41
CA ASN A 193 36.66 9.09 -7.29
C ASN A 193 35.60 8.30 -6.51
N ILE A 194 35.05 7.26 -7.14
CA ILE A 194 34.63 6.05 -6.42
C ILE A 194 35.74 5.02 -6.60
N GLU A 195 36.47 4.77 -5.52
CA GLU A 195 37.51 3.74 -5.44
C GLU A 195 36.84 2.35 -5.47
N TYR A 196 37.19 1.56 -6.48
CA TYR A 196 36.74 0.19 -6.67
C TYR A 196 37.31 -0.73 -5.59
N ILE A 197 36.44 -1.27 -4.72
CA ILE A 197 36.79 -2.35 -3.78
C ILE A 197 36.36 -3.68 -4.42
N PRO A 198 37.28 -4.60 -4.75
CA PRO A 198 36.93 -5.90 -5.34
C PRO A 198 36.27 -6.82 -4.30
N GLU A 199 35.28 -7.60 -4.74
CA GLU A 199 34.66 -8.68 -3.98
C GLU A 199 35.65 -9.83 -3.73
N GLU A 200 35.79 -10.25 -2.47
CA GLU A 200 36.41 -11.55 -2.14
C GLU A 200 35.34 -12.61 -1.93
N ASP A 201 35.30 -13.53 -2.90
CA ASP A 201 34.64 -14.81 -2.89
C ASP A 201 35.40 -15.78 -1.96
N SER A 202 34.75 -16.30 -0.92
CA SER A 202 35.21 -17.53 -0.26
C SER A 202 34.01 -18.37 0.20
N GLY A 203 33.60 -19.28 -0.67
CA GLY A 203 32.67 -20.35 -0.34
C GLY A 203 33.24 -21.32 0.70
N ALA A 204 32.47 -21.64 1.73
CA ALA A 204 32.56 -22.92 2.43
C ALA A 204 31.21 -23.33 3.04
N LYS A 205 30.66 -24.36 2.41
CA LYS A 205 29.50 -25.18 2.72
C LYS A 205 29.71 -25.98 4.02
N THR A 206 28.78 -25.90 4.98
CA THR A 206 28.42 -27.07 5.82
C THR A 206 27.02 -26.93 6.44
N ARG A 207 26.16 -27.89 6.06
CA ARG A 207 24.97 -28.34 6.82
C ARG A 207 25.41 -28.83 8.19
N ASN A 208 24.58 -28.63 9.23
CA ASN A 208 24.26 -29.70 10.18
C ASN A 208 22.95 -29.42 10.95
N ARG A 209 22.27 -30.54 11.21
CA ARG A 209 20.94 -30.75 11.78
C ARG A 209 21.12 -31.48 13.12
N ALA A 210 20.18 -31.25 14.06
CA ALA A 210 20.00 -31.88 15.39
C ALA A 210 21.00 -31.42 16.47
N SER A 211 20.69 -31.34 17.78
CA SER A 211 19.71 -32.03 18.62
C SER A 211 19.43 -31.24 19.91
N LEU A 212 18.25 -31.46 20.49
CA LEU A 212 17.86 -31.22 21.89
C LEU A 212 18.93 -31.68 22.89
N VAL A 213 19.13 -30.91 23.97
CA VAL A 213 19.30 -31.41 25.35
C VAL A 213 18.80 -30.34 26.33
N SER A 214 17.82 -30.74 27.17
CA SER A 214 17.42 -30.07 28.41
C SER A 214 18.52 -30.18 29.47
N SER A 215 18.70 -29.17 30.29
CA SER A 215 19.28 -29.34 31.63
C SER A 215 18.60 -28.38 32.59
N ASN A 216 17.65 -28.94 33.33
CA ASN A 216 17.26 -28.46 34.65
C ASN A 216 18.49 -28.51 35.56
N ASN A 217 18.68 -27.48 36.37
CA ASN A 217 19.32 -27.63 37.69
C ASN A 217 18.44 -26.90 38.71
N PHE A 218 17.79 -27.72 39.52
CA PHE A 218 17.08 -27.36 40.74
C PHE A 218 17.96 -27.84 41.90
N SER A 219 18.19 -26.99 42.90
CA SER A 219 18.60 -27.29 44.30
C SER A 219 18.92 -25.95 44.96
N ASN A 220 18.41 -25.54 46.11
CA ASN A 220 17.76 -26.19 47.26
C ASN A 220 16.81 -25.13 47.91
N CYS A 221 15.59 -25.42 48.39
CA CYS A 221 15.24 -26.18 49.63
C CYS A 221 15.91 -25.55 50.85
N GLN A 222 15.22 -24.84 51.76
CA GLN A 222 14.30 -25.27 52.84
C GLN A 222 14.08 -23.99 53.70
N GLU A 223 13.12 -23.77 54.59
CA GLU A 223 11.96 -24.44 55.23
C GLU A 223 11.26 -23.28 56.00
N ALA A 224 9.93 -23.21 56.03
CA ALA A 224 9.08 -23.53 57.20
C ALA A 224 9.23 -22.50 58.36
N ASP A 225 8.20 -21.95 58.99
CA ASP A 225 6.94 -22.53 59.42
C ASP A 225 5.91 -21.43 59.78
N PHE A 226 4.63 -21.88 59.81
CA PHE A 226 3.40 -21.29 60.35
C PHE A 226 2.65 -20.20 59.56
#